data_AF-A0A1F5ADJ7-F1
#
_entry.id   AF-A0A1F5ADJ7-F1
#
_cell.length_a   1.000
_cell.length_b   1.000
_cell.length_c   1.000
_cell.angle_alpha   90.00
_cell.angle_beta   90.00
_cell.angle_gamma   90.00
#
_symmetry.space_group_name_H-M   'P 1'
#
loop_
_entity.id
_entity.type
_entity.pdbx_description
1 polymer ?
#
loop_
_entity_poly.entity_id
_entity_poly.type
_entity_poly.pdbx_seq_one_letter_code
_entity_poly.pdbx_strand_id
1 'polypeptide(L)'
;MRRAALGLGLAGLAYALTSALLALAGAVPVAPVIAGLDVDNYYAWQIVFILPLIFAVWVLSAGVLLALGTKGIHRSDVLAKASRALGGPLLLAWVPSAVEALFAALGMGQTEWVGILSEPGVWQTLYIAFYAAAAAWAVSRFVRTARSIHKRSWPAAIMTGLAAAAVAIAVYALFVR
;
A
#
# COMPACT_ATOMS: atom_id res chain seq x y z
N MET A 1 -7.98 -18.48 -3.28
CA MET A 1 -8.66 -17.22 -3.67
C MET A 1 -9.40 -16.55 -2.52
N ARG A 2 -10.38 -17.20 -1.86
CA ARG A 2 -11.13 -16.60 -0.73
C ARG A 2 -10.25 -15.96 0.36
N ARG A 3 -9.26 -16.71 0.88
CA ARG A 3 -8.33 -16.19 1.91
C ARG A 3 -7.51 -14.98 1.44
N ALA A 4 -7.13 -14.95 0.17
CA ALA A 4 -6.37 -13.85 -0.43
C ALA A 4 -7.22 -12.57 -0.50
N ALA A 5 -8.47 -12.68 -0.97
CA ALA A 5 -9.42 -11.57 -0.99
C ALA A 5 -9.77 -11.09 0.43
N LEU A 6 -10.01 -12.01 1.37
CA LEU A 6 -10.28 -11.66 2.77
C LEU A 6 -9.12 -10.91 3.41
N GLY A 7 -7.88 -11.37 3.22
CA GLY A 7 -6.71 -10.68 3.78
C GLY A 7 -6.54 -9.26 3.26
N LEU A 8 -6.74 -9.04 1.96
CA LEU A 8 -6.72 -7.70 1.37
C LEU A 8 -7.93 -6.85 1.81
N GLY A 9 -9.09 -7.48 1.97
CA GLY A 9 -10.28 -6.82 2.46
C GLY A 9 -10.13 -6.31 3.90
N LEU A 10 -9.52 -7.12 4.77
CA LEU A 10 -9.19 -6.73 6.14
C LEU A 10 -8.15 -5.59 6.16
N ALA A 11 -7.15 -5.63 5.28
CA ALA A 11 -6.21 -4.52 5.15
C ALA A 11 -6.95 -3.23 4.72
N GLY A 12 -7.78 -3.29 3.68
CA GLY A 12 -8.56 -2.13 3.24
C GLY A 12 -9.51 -1.60 4.30
N LEU A 13 -10.13 -2.48 5.09
CA LEU A 13 -10.95 -2.08 6.24
C LEU A 13 -10.11 -1.38 7.31
N ALA A 14 -8.91 -1.86 7.61
CA ALA A 14 -8.01 -1.23 8.56
C ALA A 14 -7.67 0.21 8.13
N TYR A 15 -7.36 0.43 6.85
CA TYR A 15 -7.18 1.78 6.32
C TYR A 15 -8.44 2.63 6.45
N ALA A 16 -9.60 2.12 6.04
CA ALA A 16 -10.84 2.86 6.11
C ALA A 16 -11.17 3.29 7.55
N LEU A 17 -10.95 2.42 8.53
CA LEU A 17 -11.16 2.74 9.95
C LEU A 17 -10.15 3.78 10.45
N THR A 18 -8.88 3.66 10.07
CA THR A 18 -7.86 4.67 10.38
C THR A 18 -8.21 6.03 9.78
N SER A 19 -8.61 6.08 8.51
CA SER A 19 -9.07 7.31 7.85
C SER A 19 -10.31 7.90 8.53
N ALA A 20 -11.25 7.07 8.99
CA ALA A 20 -12.41 7.54 9.74
C ALA A 20 -12.03 8.17 11.08
N LEU A 21 -11.10 7.57 11.82
CA LEU A 21 -10.60 8.13 13.07
C LEU A 21 -9.87 9.46 12.84
N LEU A 22 -9.02 9.55 11.82
CA LEU A 22 -8.32 10.78 11.45
C LEU A 22 -9.31 11.88 11.03
N ALA A 23 -10.33 11.55 10.25
CA ALA A 23 -11.39 12.48 9.88
C ALA A 23 -12.15 13.01 11.10
N LEU A 24 -12.52 12.13 12.04
CA LEU A 24 -13.21 12.51 13.28
C LEU A 24 -12.34 13.39 14.19
N ALA A 25 -11.03 13.20 14.16
CA ALA A 25 -10.06 14.03 14.87
C ALA A 25 -9.77 15.38 14.18
N GLY A 26 -10.37 15.64 13.00
CA GLY A 26 -10.14 16.85 12.22
C GLY A 26 -8.74 16.92 11.62
N ALA A 27 -8.07 15.78 11.42
CA ALA A 27 -6.80 15.73 10.74
C ALA A 27 -6.96 16.11 9.27
N VAL A 28 -5.90 16.68 8.71
CA VAL A 28 -5.76 17.11 7.32
C VAL A 28 -4.60 16.31 6.71
N PRO A 29 -4.70 15.80 5.47
CA PRO A 29 -3.60 15.06 4.86
C PRO A 29 -2.30 15.89 4.78
N VAL A 30 -1.18 15.27 5.14
CA VAL A 30 0.12 15.94 5.32
C VAL A 30 0.85 16.18 3.98
N ALA A 31 0.50 15.46 2.91
CA ALA A 31 1.09 15.63 1.59
C ALA A 31 0.10 16.25 0.59
N PRO A 32 0.57 17.11 -0.35
CA PRO A 32 -0.30 17.85 -1.25
C PRO A 32 -1.16 16.91 -2.09
N VAL A 33 -2.45 17.23 -2.18
CA VAL A 33 -3.40 16.45 -2.94
C VAL A 33 -3.09 16.61 -4.42
N ILE A 34 -2.76 15.51 -5.11
CA ILE A 34 -2.57 15.53 -6.56
C ILE A 34 -3.92 15.86 -7.22
N ALA A 35 -3.94 17.01 -7.91
CA ALA A 35 -4.92 17.47 -8.88
C ALA A 35 -6.40 17.24 -8.54
N GLY A 36 -7.03 18.26 -7.95
CA GLY A 36 -8.49 18.47 -7.98
C GLY A 36 -9.32 17.81 -6.88
N LEU A 37 -8.69 17.03 -5.99
CA LEU A 37 -9.34 16.58 -4.77
C LEU A 37 -9.08 17.61 -3.66
N ASP A 38 -10.18 18.09 -3.07
CA ASP A 38 -10.11 19.03 -1.97
C ASP A 38 -9.56 18.34 -0.71
N VAL A 39 -8.70 19.05 0.00
CA VAL A 39 -8.05 18.59 1.23
C VAL A 39 -9.09 18.26 2.28
N ASP A 40 -10.17 19.04 2.31
CA ASP A 40 -11.29 18.93 3.26
C ASP A 40 -12.05 17.59 3.15
N ASN A 41 -12.01 16.95 1.98
CA ASN A 41 -12.75 15.72 1.71
C ASN A 41 -11.84 14.49 1.57
N TYR A 42 -10.53 14.62 1.76
CA TYR A 42 -9.56 13.56 1.49
C TYR A 42 -9.90 12.25 2.22
N TYR A 43 -10.11 12.30 3.54
CA TYR A 43 -10.40 11.09 4.31
C TYR A 43 -11.77 10.49 3.96
N ALA A 44 -12.75 11.31 3.58
CA ALA A 44 -14.04 10.82 3.09
C ALA A 44 -13.87 9.99 1.81
N TRP A 45 -13.09 10.49 0.85
CA TRP A 45 -12.77 9.76 -0.37
C TRP A 45 -11.92 8.51 -0.10
N GLN A 46 -10.98 8.60 0.84
CA GLN A 46 -10.12 7.47 1.20
C GLN A 46 -10.94 6.32 1.79
N ILE A 47 -11.89 6.60 2.69
CA ILE A 47 -12.80 5.59 3.28
C ILE A 47 -13.57 4.84 2.18
N VAL A 48 -14.11 5.56 1.19
CA VAL A 48 -14.94 4.99 0.13
C VAL A 48 -14.13 4.19 -0.88
N PHE A 49 -12.97 4.70 -1.30
CA PHE A 49 -12.24 4.15 -2.43
C PHE A 49 -11.04 3.28 -2.08
N ILE A 50 -10.55 3.28 -0.84
CA ILE A 50 -9.33 2.52 -0.49
C ILE A 50 -9.51 1.02 -0.73
N LEU A 51 -10.68 0.47 -0.38
CA LEU A 51 -10.97 -0.94 -0.57
C LEU A 51 -11.06 -1.30 -2.07
N PRO A 52 -11.90 -0.63 -2.90
CA PRO A 52 -11.88 -0.79 -4.35
C PRO A 52 -10.48 -0.67 -4.96
N LEU A 53 -9.69 0.31 -4.49
CA LEU A 53 -8.36 0.56 -5.01
C LEU A 53 -7.40 -0.59 -4.71
N ILE A 54 -7.37 -1.10 -3.48
CA ILE A 54 -6.54 -2.26 -3.11
C ILE A 54 -6.86 -3.47 -4.00
N PHE A 55 -8.15 -3.73 -4.26
CA PHE A 55 -8.56 -4.81 -5.16
C PHE A 55 -8.16 -4.53 -6.62
N ALA A 56 -8.33 -3.32 -7.11
CA ALA A 56 -7.92 -2.93 -8.46
C ALA A 56 -6.41 -3.11 -8.64
N VAL A 57 -5.61 -2.62 -7.70
CA VAL A 57 -4.15 -2.77 -7.69
C VAL A 57 -3.74 -4.24 -7.66
N TRP A 58 -4.36 -5.04 -6.80
CA TRP A 58 -4.09 -6.47 -6.73
C TRP A 58 -4.31 -7.17 -8.07
N VAL A 59 -5.43 -6.86 -8.74
CA VAL A 59 -5.77 -7.42 -10.05
C VAL A 59 -4.81 -6.91 -11.13
N LEU A 60 -4.49 -5.62 -11.15
CA LEU A 60 -3.58 -5.02 -12.13
C LEU A 60 -2.16 -5.59 -11.99
N SER A 61 -1.60 -5.67 -10.79
CA SER A 61 -0.29 -6.27 -10.55
C SER A 61 -0.26 -7.75 -10.92
N ALA A 62 -1.34 -8.50 -10.65
CA ALA A 62 -1.47 -9.88 -11.11
C ALA A 62 -1.57 -9.96 -12.65
N GLY A 63 -2.25 -9.01 -13.28
CA GLY A 63 -2.34 -8.86 -14.73
C GLY A 63 -0.97 -8.65 -15.37
N VAL A 64 -0.13 -7.79 -14.79
CA VAL A 64 1.27 -7.60 -15.24
C VAL A 64 2.07 -8.90 -15.16
N LEU A 65 1.99 -9.61 -14.01
CA LEU A 65 2.66 -10.90 -13.84
C LEU A 65 2.20 -11.96 -14.85
N LEU A 66 0.93 -11.94 -15.25
CA LEU A 66 0.38 -12.84 -16.26
C LEU A 66 0.78 -12.44 -17.69
N ALA A 67 0.73 -11.15 -18.01
CA ALA A 67 1.01 -10.62 -19.34
C ALA A 67 2.49 -10.78 -19.72
N LEU A 68 3.39 -10.54 -18.77
CA LEU A 68 4.83 -10.69 -18.96
C LEU A 68 5.33 -12.10 -18.62
N GLY A 69 4.46 -12.95 -18.07
CA GLY A 69 4.79 -14.29 -17.59
C GLY A 69 4.99 -15.34 -18.69
N THR A 70 5.17 -16.59 -18.27
CA THR A 70 5.29 -17.73 -19.18
C THR A 70 3.95 -18.44 -19.40
N LYS A 71 3.80 -19.12 -20.54
CA LYS A 71 2.57 -19.87 -20.87
C LYS A 71 2.34 -21.03 -19.89
N GLY A 72 1.08 -21.39 -19.67
CA GLY A 72 0.67 -22.54 -18.84
C GLY A 72 0.55 -22.25 -17.35
N ILE A 73 0.63 -20.99 -16.93
CA ILE A 73 0.47 -20.60 -15.52
C ILE A 73 -1.01 -20.38 -15.18
N HIS A 74 -1.45 -20.99 -14.08
CA HIS A 74 -2.81 -20.82 -13.59
C HIS A 74 -3.04 -19.41 -13.01
N ARG A 75 -4.05 -18.71 -13.54
CA ARG A 75 -4.41 -17.34 -13.13
C ARG A 75 -4.71 -17.23 -11.63
N SER A 76 -5.40 -18.22 -11.08
CA SER A 76 -5.73 -18.31 -9.64
C SER A 76 -4.49 -18.32 -8.76
N ASP A 77 -3.42 -18.99 -9.18
CA ASP A 77 -2.18 -19.07 -8.42
C ASP A 77 -1.43 -17.75 -8.44
N VAL A 78 -1.39 -17.06 -9.58
CA VAL A 78 -0.77 -15.74 -9.70
C VAL A 78 -1.51 -14.72 -8.84
N LEU A 79 -2.85 -14.69 -8.91
CA LEU A 79 -3.65 -13.84 -8.04
C LEU A 79 -3.39 -14.14 -6.56
N ALA A 80 -3.38 -15.40 -6.15
CA ALA A 80 -3.11 -15.77 -4.76
C ALA A 80 -1.70 -15.41 -4.28
N LYS A 81 -0.70 -15.41 -5.17
CA LYS A 81 0.68 -14.98 -4.85
C LYS A 81 0.79 -13.46 -4.83
N ALA A 82 0.18 -12.76 -5.79
CA ALA A 82 0.14 -11.31 -5.85
C ALA A 82 -0.53 -10.71 -4.60
N SER A 83 -1.61 -11.31 -4.11
CA SER A 83 -2.26 -10.88 -2.85
C SER A 83 -1.30 -10.99 -1.66
N ARG A 84 -0.49 -12.04 -1.58
CA ARG A 84 0.53 -12.21 -0.53
C ARG A 84 1.75 -11.32 -0.71
N ALA A 85 2.03 -10.90 -1.94
CA ALA A 85 3.08 -9.95 -2.25
C ALA A 85 2.66 -8.51 -1.91
N LEU A 86 1.37 -8.20 -2.02
CA LEU A 86 0.81 -6.90 -1.69
C LEU A 86 0.45 -6.78 -0.20
N GLY A 87 -0.31 -7.73 0.35
CA GLY A 87 -1.01 -7.56 1.63
C GLY A 87 -0.10 -7.38 2.85
N GLY A 88 1.02 -8.11 2.93
CA GLY A 88 1.97 -7.95 4.04
C GLY A 88 2.62 -6.57 4.06
N PRO A 89 3.27 -6.16 2.96
CA PRO A 89 3.78 -4.80 2.80
C PRO A 89 2.75 -3.70 3.01
N LEU A 90 1.52 -3.91 2.54
CA LEU A 90 0.40 -2.99 2.74
C LEU A 90 0.10 -2.82 4.23
N LEU A 91 -0.05 -3.92 4.99
CA LEU A 91 -0.24 -3.85 6.44
C LEU A 91 0.94 -3.21 7.17
N LEU A 92 2.16 -3.33 6.66
CA LEU A 92 3.31 -2.62 7.21
C LEU A 92 3.19 -1.12 6.93
N ALA A 93 2.92 -0.72 5.69
CA ALA A 93 2.74 0.69 5.32
C ALA A 93 1.56 1.37 6.05
N TRP A 94 0.61 0.59 6.59
CA TRP A 94 -0.52 1.09 7.37
C TRP A 94 -0.13 1.54 8.78
N VAL A 95 0.92 0.95 9.36
CA VAL A 95 1.26 1.14 10.78
C VAL A 95 1.47 2.61 11.15
N PRO A 96 2.22 3.44 10.38
CA PRO A 96 2.41 4.84 10.73
C PRO A 96 1.08 5.61 10.82
N SER A 97 0.16 5.41 9.87
CA SER A 97 -1.16 6.03 9.89
C SER A 97 -2.03 5.53 11.05
N ALA A 98 -1.89 4.26 11.44
CA ALA A 98 -2.59 3.71 12.60
C ALA A 98 -2.08 4.33 13.91
N VAL A 99 -0.77 4.57 14.02
CA VAL A 99 -0.15 5.25 15.16
C VAL A 99 -0.60 6.70 15.23
N GLU A 100 -0.63 7.41 14.10
CA GLU A 100 -1.16 8.78 14.01
C GLU A 100 -2.62 8.84 14.48
N ALA A 101 -3.48 7.96 13.96
CA ALA A 101 -4.88 7.90 14.34
C ALA A 101 -5.07 7.60 15.83
N LEU A 102 -4.22 6.75 16.41
CA LEU A 102 -4.24 6.46 17.83
C LEU A 102 -3.88 7.71 18.66
N PHE A 103 -2.82 8.43 18.31
CA PHE A 103 -2.46 9.65 19.01
C PHE A 103 -3.49 10.76 18.85
N ALA A 104 -4.05 10.91 17.65
CA ALA A 104 -5.15 11.85 17.40
C ALA A 104 -6.38 11.53 18.28
N ALA A 105 -6.74 10.25 18.41
CA ALA A 105 -7.81 9.80 19.31
C ALA A 105 -7.51 10.06 20.80
N LEU A 106 -6.22 10.13 21.17
CA LEU A 106 -5.76 10.50 22.51
C LEU A 106 -5.64 12.03 22.72
N GLY A 107 -6.00 12.83 21.70
CA GLY A 107 -6.03 14.30 21.78
C GLY A 107 -4.79 15.00 21.24
N MET A 108 -3.85 14.29 20.61
CA MET A 108 -2.71 14.91 19.95
C MET A 108 -3.16 15.73 18.74
N GLY A 109 -2.74 16.99 18.67
CA GLY A 109 -3.05 17.86 17.53
C GLY A 109 -2.24 17.47 16.29
N GLN A 110 -2.81 17.69 15.11
CA GLN A 110 -2.10 17.42 13.85
C GLN A 110 -0.79 18.24 13.72
N THR A 111 -0.80 19.50 14.16
CA THR A 111 0.40 20.36 14.13
C THR A 111 1.53 19.78 14.96
N GLU A 112 1.21 19.12 16.07
CA GLU A 112 2.17 18.44 16.92
C GLU A 112 2.76 17.21 16.22
N TRP A 113 1.92 16.38 15.59
CA TRP A 113 2.36 15.21 14.82
C TRP A 113 3.27 15.62 13.66
N VAL A 114 2.85 16.62 12.90
CA VAL A 114 3.64 17.19 11.80
C VAL A 114 4.95 17.77 12.34
N GLY A 115 4.94 18.44 13.49
CA GLY A 115 6.15 18.96 14.14
C GLY A 115 7.20 17.88 14.41
N ILE A 116 6.78 16.72 14.92
CA ILE A 116 7.67 15.57 15.20
C ILE A 116 8.31 15.04 13.91
N LEU A 117 7.59 15.04 12.78
CA LEU A 117 8.03 14.43 11.53
C LEU A 117 8.65 15.40 10.52
N SER A 118 8.50 16.71 10.73
CA SER A 118 8.99 17.74 9.79
C SER A 118 10.46 18.04 9.97
N GLU A 119 10.97 17.97 11.20
CA GLU A 119 12.38 18.23 11.47
C GLU A 119 13.24 17.00 11.20
N PRO A 120 14.40 17.15 10.52
CA PRO A 120 15.36 16.07 10.37
C PRO A 120 15.80 15.51 11.72
N GLY A 121 15.45 14.25 11.97
CA GLY A 121 15.71 13.61 13.25
C GLY A 121 15.42 12.11 13.24
N VAL A 122 15.51 11.49 14.42
CA VAL A 122 15.29 10.04 14.59
C VAL A 122 13.87 9.66 14.17
N TRP A 123 12.86 10.45 14.52
CA TRP A 123 11.46 10.14 14.21
C TRP A 123 11.14 10.23 12.72
N GLN A 124 11.58 11.29 12.03
CA GLN A 124 11.48 11.38 10.58
C GLN A 124 12.22 10.23 9.88
N THR A 125 13.42 9.89 10.37
CA THR A 125 14.21 8.77 9.82
C THR A 125 13.48 7.44 9.98
N LEU A 126 12.92 7.17 11.15
CA LEU A 126 12.14 5.96 11.42
C LEU A 126 10.87 5.90 10.56
N TYR A 127 10.17 7.01 10.40
CA TYR A 127 8.98 7.13 9.55
C TYR A 127 9.30 6.76 8.10
N ILE A 128 10.33 7.39 7.51
CA ILE A 128 10.78 7.11 6.14
C ILE A 128 11.27 5.67 6.00
N ALA A 129 12.05 5.18 6.98
CA ALA A 129 12.56 3.80 6.98
C ALA A 129 11.41 2.78 6.99
N PHE A 130 10.29 3.07 7.66
CA PHE A 130 9.12 2.19 7.70
C PHE A 130 8.50 2.02 6.31
N TYR A 131 8.25 3.13 5.60
CA TYR A 131 7.72 3.07 4.23
C TYR A 131 8.72 2.49 3.25
N ALA A 132 10.01 2.80 3.38
CA ALA A 132 11.06 2.21 2.57
C ALA A 132 11.13 0.69 2.76
N ALA A 133 11.03 0.20 4.00
CA ALA A 133 10.98 -1.22 4.31
C ALA A 133 9.73 -1.89 3.72
N ALA A 134 8.56 -1.26 3.81
CA ALA A 134 7.33 -1.74 3.17
C ALA A 134 7.48 -1.84 1.65
N ALA A 135 7.98 -0.78 0.99
CA ALA A 135 8.22 -0.76 -0.45
C ALA A 135 9.23 -1.84 -0.87
N ALA A 136 10.37 -1.95 -0.18
CA ALA A 136 11.40 -2.97 -0.45
C ALA A 136 10.83 -4.39 -0.24
N TRP A 137 10.00 -4.59 0.77
CA TRP A 137 9.33 -5.86 1.02
C TRP A 137 8.36 -6.22 -0.11
N ALA A 138 7.57 -5.26 -0.60
CA ALA A 138 6.68 -5.44 -1.74
C ALA A 138 7.47 -5.84 -3.00
N VAL A 139 8.51 -5.08 -3.34
CA VAL A 139 9.40 -5.38 -4.48
C VAL A 139 9.97 -6.79 -4.37
N SER A 140 10.56 -7.14 -3.22
CA SER A 140 11.14 -8.46 -2.98
C SER A 140 10.11 -9.58 -3.18
N ARG A 141 8.88 -9.39 -2.70
CA ARG A 141 7.81 -10.40 -2.81
C ARG A 141 7.26 -10.52 -4.24
N PHE A 142 7.14 -9.42 -4.97
CA PHE A 142 6.75 -9.45 -6.38
C PHE A 142 7.83 -10.09 -7.25
N VAL A 143 9.12 -9.79 -7.02
CA VAL A 143 10.24 -10.45 -7.71
C VAL A 143 10.28 -11.94 -7.40
N ARG A 144 10.08 -12.36 -6.15
CA ARG A 144 9.97 -13.80 -5.79
C ARG A 144 8.75 -14.46 -6.44
N THR A 145 7.64 -13.75 -6.55
CA THR A 145 6.45 -14.24 -7.26
C THR A 145 6.75 -14.43 -8.74
N ALA A 146 7.35 -13.45 -9.41
CA ALA A 146 7.80 -13.53 -10.79
C ALA A 146 8.88 -14.61 -10.99
N ARG A 147 9.73 -14.88 -9.99
CA ARG A 147 10.71 -15.98 -10.04
C ARG A 147 10.03 -17.35 -10.13
N SER A 148 8.87 -17.52 -9.50
CA SER A 148 8.08 -18.74 -9.62
C SER A 148 7.42 -18.93 -11.00
N ILE A 149 7.33 -17.85 -11.79
CA ILE A 149 6.80 -17.80 -13.15
C ILE A 149 7.95 -18.01 -14.17
N HIS A 150 9.06 -17.28 -14.02
CA HIS A 150 10.24 -17.34 -14.88
C HIS A 150 11.32 -18.25 -14.30
N LYS A 151 11.04 -19.55 -14.16
CA LYS A 151 11.95 -20.51 -13.49
C LYS A 151 13.35 -20.59 -14.11
N ARG A 152 13.50 -20.27 -15.39
CA ARG A 152 14.79 -20.36 -16.13
C ARG A 152 15.53 -19.03 -16.30
N SER A 153 14.90 -17.87 -16.05
CA SER A 153 15.55 -16.57 -16.26
C SER A 153 15.34 -15.64 -15.06
N TRP A 154 16.43 -15.35 -14.36
CA TRP A 154 16.46 -14.36 -13.28
C TRP A 154 16.22 -12.94 -13.78
N PRO A 155 16.85 -12.48 -14.89
CA PRO A 155 16.59 -11.15 -15.42
C PRO A 155 15.11 -10.93 -15.75
N ALA A 156 14.45 -11.90 -16.39
CA ALA A 156 13.02 -11.81 -16.69
C ALA A 156 12.15 -11.78 -15.43
N ALA A 157 12.52 -12.55 -14.40
CA ALA A 157 11.84 -12.53 -13.10
C ALA A 157 11.96 -11.16 -12.40
N ILE A 158 13.15 -10.57 -12.42
CA ILE A 158 13.42 -9.27 -11.80
C ILE A 158 12.61 -8.18 -12.53
N MET A 159 12.71 -8.10 -13.87
CA MET A 159 11.99 -7.09 -14.65
C MET A 159 10.48 -7.19 -14.49
N THR A 160 9.93 -8.40 -14.57
CA THR A 160 8.48 -8.64 -14.42
C THR A 160 8.01 -8.35 -12.99
N GLY A 161 8.80 -8.74 -11.99
CA GLY A 161 8.51 -8.45 -10.59
C GLY A 161 8.55 -6.95 -10.26
N LEU A 162 9.56 -6.23 -10.78
CA LEU A 162 9.67 -4.78 -10.63
C LEU A 162 8.50 -4.07 -11.30
N ALA A 163 8.10 -4.47 -12.51
CA ALA A 163 6.94 -3.90 -13.19
C ALA A 163 5.64 -4.07 -12.38
N ALA A 164 5.40 -5.28 -11.84
CA ALA A 164 4.23 -5.54 -11.01
C ALA A 164 4.25 -4.78 -9.67
N ALA A 165 5.43 -4.65 -9.07
CA ALA A 165 5.64 -3.87 -7.84
C ALA A 165 5.46 -2.37 -8.09
N ALA A 166 5.93 -1.85 -9.22
CA ALA A 166 5.76 -0.45 -9.59
C ALA A 166 4.28 -0.08 -9.68
N VAL A 167 3.45 -0.92 -10.32
CA VAL A 167 1.99 -0.74 -10.33
C VAL A 167 1.42 -0.72 -8.91
N ALA A 168 1.88 -1.63 -8.05
CA ALA A 168 1.40 -1.70 -6.67
C ALA A 168 1.74 -0.46 -5.84
N ILE A 169 3.00 -0.02 -5.92
CA ILE A 169 3.51 1.09 -5.12
C ILE A 169 3.02 2.44 -5.65
N ALA A 170 3.02 2.64 -6.97
CA ALA A 170 2.62 3.91 -7.57
C ALA A 170 1.16 4.24 -7.28
N VAL A 171 0.24 3.29 -7.47
CA VAL A 171 -1.17 3.53 -7.22
C VAL A 171 -1.45 3.81 -5.74
N TYR A 172 -0.71 3.15 -4.85
CA TYR A 172 -0.83 3.37 -3.42
C TYR A 172 -0.26 4.73 -3.00
N ALA A 173 0.92 5.13 -3.48
CA ALA A 173 1.51 6.45 -3.23
C ALA A 173 0.67 7.61 -3.80
N LEU A 174 -0.15 7.35 -4.82
CA LEU A 174 -1.06 8.34 -5.39
C LEU A 174 -2.31 8.58 -4.53
N PHE A 175 -2.72 7.61 -3.71
CA PHE A 175 -4.01 7.65 -3.03
C PHE A 175 -3.94 7.59 -1.50
N VAL A 176 -2.91 6.96 -0.94
CA VAL A 176 -2.67 6.90 0.51
C VAL A 176 -1.48 7.79 0.85
N ARG A 177 -1.77 8.87 1.56
CA ARG A 177 -0.85 9.93 1.97
C ARG A 177 -1.00 10.19 3.45
#